data_AF-A0A521K2B0-F1
#
_entry.id   AF-A0A521K2B0-F1
#
_cell.length_a   1.000
_cell.length_b   1.000
_cell.length_c   1.000
_cell.angle_alpha   90.00
_cell.angle_beta   90.00
_cell.angle_gamma   90.00
#
_symmetry.space_group_name_H-M   'P 1'
#
loop_
_entity.id
_entity.type
_entity.pdbx_description
1 polymer ?
#
loop_
_entity_poly.entity_id
_entity_poly.type
_entity_poly.pdbx_seq_one_letter_code
_entity_poly.pdbx_strand_id
1 'polypeptide(L)'
;MALFYTSGAFIQQCFAAHRLCLNVKKVGLPDKILLSCSSCNLLHRLTLRSLTARRAQVEGRLGEESVERDASVSFGDCFASHPAALAMSEMDVVQDRVGLRCADCRLAYDMDVALFETHQR
;
A
#
# COMPACT_ATOMS: atom_id res chain seq x y z
N MET A 1 -2.12 27.21 -3.33
CA MET A 1 -2.17 26.44 -2.06
C MET A 1 -3.08 25.25 -2.32
N ALA A 2 -2.52 24.06 -2.48
CA ALA A 2 -3.33 22.86 -2.71
C ALA A 2 -3.99 22.45 -1.38
N LEU A 3 -5.31 22.31 -1.37
CA LEU A 3 -6.03 21.77 -0.21
C LEU A 3 -5.66 20.31 -0.03
N PHE A 4 -5.20 19.94 1.16
CA PHE A 4 -4.92 18.56 1.51
C PHE A 4 -5.48 18.24 2.91
N TYR A 5 -5.88 16.99 3.08
CA TYR A 5 -6.44 16.48 4.32
C TYR A 5 -5.50 15.45 4.93
N THR A 6 -5.22 15.54 6.22
CA THR A 6 -4.26 14.65 6.91
C THR A 6 -4.93 13.45 7.60
N SER A 7 -6.11 13.01 7.10
CA SER A 7 -6.91 11.96 7.71
C SER A 7 -6.92 10.68 6.87
N GLY A 8 -6.71 9.54 7.52
CA GLY A 8 -6.83 8.21 6.90
C GLY A 8 -8.26 7.82 6.52
N ALA A 9 -9.28 8.56 6.99
CA ALA A 9 -10.68 8.27 6.66
C ALA A 9 -10.96 8.41 5.16
N PHE A 10 -10.30 9.34 4.47
CA PHE A 10 -10.49 9.55 3.03
C PHE A 10 -10.00 8.37 2.21
N ILE A 11 -8.80 7.83 2.51
CA ILE A 11 -8.30 6.65 1.82
C ILE A 11 -9.13 5.41 2.19
N GLN A 12 -9.62 5.30 3.43
CA GLN A 12 -10.52 4.22 3.83
C GLN A 12 -11.84 4.24 3.04
N GLN A 13 -12.46 5.41 2.87
CA GLN A 13 -13.66 5.55 2.04
C GLN A 13 -13.36 5.24 0.57
N CYS A 14 -12.21 5.68 0.04
CA CYS A 14 -11.80 5.35 -1.31
C CYS A 14 -11.56 3.86 -1.49
N PHE A 15 -10.98 3.19 -0.50
CA PHE A 15 -10.76 1.75 -0.53
C PHE A 15 -12.08 0.98 -0.47
N ALA A 16 -13.01 1.40 0.39
CA ALA A 16 -14.33 0.79 0.51
C ALA A 16 -15.17 0.93 -0.78
N ALA A 17 -15.14 2.10 -1.42
CA ALA A 17 -15.95 2.38 -2.61
C ALA A 17 -15.27 1.98 -3.93
N HIS A 18 -13.94 2.13 -4.02
CA HIS A 18 -13.19 2.08 -5.27
C HIS A 18 -11.92 1.22 -5.17
N ARG A 19 -12.01 0.08 -4.47
CA ARG A 19 -10.88 -0.83 -4.21
C ARG A 19 -10.01 -1.13 -5.44
N LEU A 20 -10.64 -1.43 -6.58
CA LEU A 20 -9.94 -1.80 -7.82
C LEU A 20 -9.41 -0.60 -8.62
N CYS A 21 -9.76 0.62 -8.23
CA CYS A 21 -9.38 1.84 -8.92
C CYS A 21 -8.19 2.53 -8.23
N LEU A 22 -7.80 2.07 -7.03
CA LEU A 22 -6.63 2.53 -6.29
C LEU A 22 -5.37 1.85 -6.81
N ASN A 23 -4.47 2.65 -7.36
CA ASN A 23 -3.23 2.19 -7.97
C ASN A 23 -2.03 2.85 -7.30
N VAL A 24 -0.96 2.08 -7.10
CA VAL A 24 0.34 2.61 -6.68
C VAL A 24 0.95 3.37 -7.86
N LYS A 25 1.18 4.68 -7.69
CA LYS A 25 1.72 5.55 -8.73
C LYS A 25 3.19 5.86 -8.57
N LYS A 26 3.63 6.01 -7.32
CA LYS A 26 5.03 6.32 -7.03
C LYS A 26 5.41 5.71 -5.70
N VAL A 27 6.61 5.18 -5.64
CA VAL A 27 7.27 4.76 -4.41
C VAL A 27 8.51 5.64 -4.24
N GLY A 28 8.58 6.34 -3.13
CA GLY A 28 9.74 7.10 -2.68
C GLY A 28 10.28 6.44 -1.42
N LEU A 29 11.07 5.37 -1.59
CA LEU A 29 11.67 4.66 -0.48
C LEU A 29 12.61 5.58 0.33
N PRO A 30 12.75 5.36 1.64
CA PRO A 30 12.20 4.21 2.40
C PRO A 30 10.75 4.39 2.88
N ASP A 31 10.20 5.59 2.85
CA ASP A 31 9.04 5.95 3.68
C ASP A 31 7.82 6.44 2.91
N LYS A 32 7.88 6.75 1.62
CA LYS A 32 6.76 7.43 0.92
C LYS A 32 6.14 6.56 -0.15
N ILE A 33 4.80 6.51 -0.15
CA ILE A 33 4.02 5.87 -1.20
C ILE A 33 2.94 6.83 -1.67
N LEU A 34 2.74 6.91 -2.98
CA LEU A 34 1.66 7.65 -3.60
C LEU A 34 0.70 6.69 -4.27
N LEU A 35 -0.55 6.76 -3.86
CA LEU A 35 -1.68 6.05 -4.43
C LEU A 35 -2.57 7.06 -5.17
N SER A 36 -3.15 6.63 -6.29
CA SER A 36 -4.16 7.42 -6.99
C SER A 36 -5.41 6.58 -7.23
N CYS A 37 -6.58 7.16 -7.00
CA CYS A 37 -7.83 6.57 -7.43
C CYS A 37 -8.25 7.15 -8.79
N SER A 38 -8.47 6.30 -9.79
CA SER A 38 -8.99 6.75 -11.09
C SER A 38 -10.47 7.14 -11.07
N SER A 39 -11.23 6.72 -10.06
CA SER A 39 -12.68 6.98 -9.98
C SER A 39 -13.04 8.30 -9.29
N CYS A 40 -12.48 8.56 -8.11
CA CYS A 40 -12.73 9.82 -7.38
C CYS A 40 -11.69 10.91 -7.66
N ASN A 41 -10.69 10.62 -8.48
CA ASN A 41 -9.60 11.55 -8.85
C ASN A 41 -8.86 12.15 -7.62
N LEU A 42 -8.72 11.35 -6.55
CA LEU A 42 -7.95 11.71 -5.37
C LEU A 42 -6.56 11.07 -5.41
N LEU A 43 -5.60 11.78 -4.85
CA LEU A 43 -4.24 11.31 -4.60
C LEU A 43 -4.04 11.12 -3.10
N HIS A 44 -3.65 9.93 -2.69
CA HIS A 44 -3.33 9.62 -1.30
C HIS A 44 -1.83 9.40 -1.18
N ARG A 45 -1.18 10.22 -0.36
CA ARG A 45 0.21 10.07 -0.01
C ARG A 45 0.30 9.48 1.40
N LEU A 46 1.09 8.42 1.51
CA LEU A 46 1.34 7.71 2.75
C LEU A 46 2.80 7.93 3.13
N THR A 47 3.03 8.29 4.38
CA THR A 47 4.37 8.23 4.99
C THR A 47 4.39 7.04 5.94
N LEU A 48 5.33 6.12 5.77
CA LEU A 48 5.41 4.85 6.49
C LEU A 48 6.23 4.98 7.76
N ARG A 49 5.83 4.25 8.81
CA ARG A 49 6.65 3.94 10.00
C ARG A 49 7.45 2.67 9.78
N SER A 50 6.81 1.65 9.22
CA SER A 50 7.40 0.35 9.01
C SER A 50 6.84 -0.29 7.74
N LEU A 51 7.64 -1.18 7.16
CA LEU A 51 7.27 -1.96 5.99
C LEU A 51 7.76 -3.39 6.19
N THR A 52 6.84 -4.33 6.12
CA THR A 52 7.14 -5.77 6.20
C THR A 52 6.60 -6.47 4.97
N ALA A 53 7.30 -7.52 4.53
CA ALA A 53 6.82 -8.38 3.45
C ALA A 53 6.54 -9.78 3.97
N ARG A 54 5.46 -10.36 3.47
CA ARG A 54 5.04 -11.74 3.67
C ARG A 54 4.74 -12.36 2.33
N ARG A 55 5.23 -13.57 2.08
CA ARG A 55 4.83 -14.34 0.92
C ARG A 55 3.63 -15.22 1.29
N ALA A 56 2.51 -15.07 0.57
CA ALA A 56 1.36 -15.94 0.78
C ALA A 56 1.76 -17.39 0.38
N GLN A 57 1.87 -18.29 1.37
CA GLN A 57 2.04 -19.70 1.09
C GLN A 57 0.72 -20.30 0.63
N VAL A 58 0.78 -21.20 -0.33
CA VAL A 58 -0.36 -22.01 -0.76
C VAL A 58 -0.68 -22.98 0.36
N GLU A 59 -1.96 -23.02 0.79
CA GLU A 59 -2.47 -23.93 1.81
C GLU A 59 -1.96 -25.36 1.58
N GLY A 60 -1.17 -25.89 2.52
CA GLY A 60 -0.73 -27.28 2.49
C GLY A 60 0.70 -27.58 2.96
N ARG A 61 1.53 -26.56 3.24
CA ARG A 61 2.83 -26.79 3.89
C ARG A 61 2.94 -25.87 5.11
N LEU A 62 3.08 -26.48 6.29
CA LEU A 62 3.51 -25.85 7.54
C LEU A 62 4.98 -25.42 7.37
N GLY A 63 5.26 -24.52 6.42
CA GLY A 63 6.56 -23.90 6.22
C GLY A 63 6.54 -22.53 6.87
N GLU A 64 7.61 -22.19 7.58
CA GLU A 64 7.76 -20.92 8.30
C GLU A 64 7.34 -19.71 7.44
N GLU A 65 6.41 -18.90 7.94
CA GLU A 65 6.07 -17.61 7.34
C GLU A 65 7.35 -16.76 7.29
N SER A 66 7.92 -16.61 6.09
CA SER A 66 9.08 -15.74 5.90
C SER A 66 8.60 -14.30 5.96
N VAL A 67 8.70 -13.69 7.14
CA VAL A 67 8.44 -12.26 7.36
C VAL A 67 9.75 -11.51 7.22
N GLU A 68 9.88 -10.74 6.14
CA GLU A 68 11.00 -9.82 5.96
C GLU A 68 10.67 -8.51 6.70
N ARG A 69 11.48 -8.18 7.72
CA ARG A 69 11.41 -6.88 8.39
C ARG A 69 12.27 -5.90 7.61
N ASP A 70 11.75 -4.68 7.39
CA ASP A 70 12.34 -3.69 6.48
C ASP A 70 12.39 -4.17 5.01
N ALA A 71 11.21 -4.50 4.49
CA ALA A 71 11.03 -4.96 3.11
C ALA A 71 11.09 -3.82 2.07
N SER A 72 11.80 -2.74 2.36
CA SER A 72 11.94 -1.57 1.49
C SER A 72 12.56 -1.95 0.14
N VAL A 73 13.63 -2.75 0.16
CA VAL A 73 14.31 -3.21 -1.06
C VAL A 73 13.40 -4.11 -1.88
N SER A 74 12.84 -5.17 -1.27
CA SER A 74 11.99 -6.12 -1.99
C SER A 74 10.69 -5.48 -2.49
N PHE A 75 10.15 -4.48 -1.79
CA PHE A 75 9.03 -3.68 -2.28
C PHE A 75 9.42 -2.79 -3.47
N GLY A 76 10.59 -2.14 -3.42
CA GLY A 76 11.14 -1.35 -4.51
C GLY A 76 11.31 -2.18 -5.79
N ASP A 77 11.92 -3.36 -5.67
CA ASP A 77 12.14 -4.29 -6.78
C ASP A 77 10.80 -4.80 -7.35
N CYS A 78 9.84 -5.11 -6.47
CA CYS A 78 8.51 -5.52 -6.89
C CYS A 78 7.76 -4.40 -7.61
N PHE A 79 7.85 -3.16 -7.14
CA PHE A 79 7.22 -2.02 -7.78
C PHE A 79 7.86 -1.70 -9.13
N ALA A 80 9.19 -1.79 -9.23
CA ALA A 80 9.91 -1.60 -10.49
C ALA A 80 9.53 -2.67 -11.53
N SER A 81 9.37 -3.92 -11.09
CA SER A 81 9.10 -5.06 -12.00
C SER A 81 7.61 -5.23 -12.33
N HIS A 82 6.73 -4.99 -11.35
CA HIS A 82 5.30 -5.31 -11.43
C HIS A 82 4.38 -4.15 -10.97
N PRO A 83 4.55 -2.92 -11.48
CA PRO A 83 3.82 -1.76 -10.98
C PRO A 83 2.29 -1.91 -11.13
N ALA A 84 1.83 -2.56 -12.21
CA ALA A 84 0.41 -2.77 -12.48
C ALA A 84 -0.21 -3.95 -11.70
N ALA A 85 0.62 -4.84 -11.14
CA ALA A 85 0.16 -6.00 -10.38
C ALA A 85 0.02 -5.71 -8.88
N LEU A 86 0.51 -4.55 -8.42
CA LEU A 86 0.40 -4.09 -7.03
C LEU A 86 -0.94 -3.39 -6.79
N ALA A 87 -1.77 -4.00 -5.95
CA ALA A 87 -3.06 -3.46 -5.55
C ALA A 87 -3.18 -3.41 -4.02
N MET A 88 -4.02 -2.50 -3.52
CA MET A 88 -4.37 -2.48 -2.10
C MET A 88 -5.18 -3.73 -1.74
N SER A 89 -4.69 -4.49 -0.77
CA SER A 89 -5.38 -5.66 -0.23
C SER A 89 -6.15 -5.33 1.05
N GLU A 90 -5.67 -4.38 1.85
CA GLU A 90 -6.20 -4.06 3.18
C GLU A 90 -6.03 -2.57 3.50
N MET A 91 -6.95 -2.05 4.33
CA MET A 91 -6.89 -0.70 4.89
C MET A 91 -7.55 -0.72 6.27
N ASP A 92 -6.79 -0.40 7.31
CA ASP A 92 -7.27 -0.23 8.67
C ASP A 92 -6.84 1.15 9.18
N VAL A 93 -7.79 2.08 9.32
CA VAL A 93 -7.50 3.44 9.80
C VAL A 93 -7.30 3.49 11.31
N VAL A 94 -7.83 2.53 12.06
CA VAL A 94 -7.74 2.51 13.52
C VAL A 94 -6.34 2.09 13.95
N GLN A 95 -5.74 1.17 13.20
CA GLN A 95 -4.36 0.71 13.40
C GLN A 95 -3.33 1.43 12.52
N ASP A 96 -3.75 2.43 11.74
CA ASP A 96 -2.93 3.09 10.72
C ASP A 96 -2.20 2.10 9.80
N ARG A 97 -2.86 1.02 9.36
CA ARG A 97 -2.25 -0.05 8.58
C ARG A 97 -2.79 -0.09 7.16
N VAL A 98 -1.88 -0.29 6.21
CA VAL A 98 -2.19 -0.51 4.79
C VAL A 98 -1.56 -1.81 4.33
N GLY A 99 -2.33 -2.62 3.60
CA GLY A 99 -1.84 -3.82 2.94
C GLY A 99 -1.79 -3.62 1.43
N LEU A 100 -0.66 -3.96 0.81
CA LEU A 100 -0.54 -4.11 -0.64
C LEU A 100 -0.25 -5.57 -0.99
N ARG A 101 -0.75 -6.02 -2.14
CA ARG A 101 -0.45 -7.35 -2.67
C ARG A 101 -0.10 -7.27 -4.13
N CYS A 102 0.98 -7.95 -4.51
CA CYS A 102 1.34 -8.15 -5.90
C CYS A 102 0.75 -9.46 -6.43
N ALA A 103 0.02 -9.40 -7.55
CA ALA A 103 -0.53 -10.60 -8.19
C ALA A 103 0.55 -11.51 -8.80
N ASP A 104 1.65 -10.93 -9.29
CA ASP A 104 2.68 -11.65 -10.05
C ASP A 104 3.66 -12.38 -9.13
N CYS A 105 4.33 -11.66 -8.22
CA CYS A 105 5.31 -12.25 -7.30
C CYS A 105 4.68 -12.82 -6.01
N ARG A 106 3.37 -12.61 -5.82
CA ARG A 106 2.57 -13.07 -4.67
C ARG A 106 3.08 -12.59 -3.30
N LEU A 107 3.88 -11.54 -3.28
CA LEU A 107 4.26 -10.85 -2.05
C LEU A 107 3.09 -9.98 -1.58
N ALA A 108 2.82 -10.05 -0.29
CA ALA A 108 1.98 -9.13 0.44
C ALA A 108 2.89 -8.24 1.29
N TYR A 109 2.61 -6.96 1.29
CA TYR A 109 3.34 -5.95 2.02
C TYR A 109 2.40 -5.33 3.04
N ASP A 110 2.78 -5.40 4.30
CA ASP A 110 2.06 -4.76 5.40
C ASP A 110 2.84 -3.54 5.84
N MET A 111 2.14 -2.42 5.87
CA MET A 111 2.70 -1.09 6.07
C MET A 111 2.04 -0.44 7.27
N ASP A 112 2.84 -0.08 8.26
CA ASP A 112 2.40 0.84 9.30
C ASP A 112 2.59 2.26 8.79
N VAL A 113 1.53 3.07 8.82
CA VAL A 113 1.52 4.42 8.29
C VAL A 113 1.70 5.43 9.44
N ALA A 114 2.61 6.38 9.28
CA ALA A 114 2.82 7.50 10.19
C ALA A 114 1.87 8.67 9.90
N LEU A 115 1.62 8.92 8.60
CA LEU A 115 0.84 10.06 8.14
C LEU A 115 0.11 9.70 6.85
N PHE A 116 -1.18 9.98 6.84
CA PHE A 116 -2.03 9.97 5.65
C PHE A 116 -2.21 11.40 5.16
N GLU A 117 -1.95 11.66 3.88
CA GLU A 117 -2.27 12.92 3.22
C GLU A 117 -3.16 12.63 2.01
N THR A 118 -4.25 13.35 1.83
CA THR A 118 -5.12 13.24 0.66
C THR A 118 -5.20 14.58 -0.04
N HIS A 119 -4.93 14.58 -1.34
CA HIS A 119 -4.95 15.74 -2.22
C HIS A 119 -6.03 15.56 -3.29
N GLN A 120 -6.71 16.65 -3.62
CA GLN A 120 -7.44 16.72 -4.89
C GLN A 120 -6.44 16.85 -6.03
N ARG A 121 -6.70 16.14 -7.13
CA ARG A 121 -5.85 16.14 -8.32
C ARG A 121 -6.26 17.23 -9.30
#